data_AF-A0A6V8DVE1-F1
#
_entry.id   AF-A0A6V8DVE1-F1
#
_cell.length_a   1.000
_cell.length_b   1.000
_cell.length_c   1.000
_cell.angle_alpha   90.00
_cell.angle_beta   90.00
_cell.angle_gamma   90.00
#
_symmetry.space_group_name_H-M   'P 1'
#
loop_
_entity.id
_entity.type
_entity.pdbx_description
1 polymer ?
#
loop_
_entity_poly.entity_id
_entity_poly.type
_entity_poly.pdbx_seq_one_letter_code
_entity_poly.pdbx_strand_id
1 'polypeptide(L)'
;EKDDALVKELTTNLQLVETDMTIFFRLLSNLNEPDVEHLRYAFYNEETIPVMEWNKWLKKWWNRVDGHPDRAMMLASNPKYVLRNWMAQLAIDAAEKEDYTVAQELYELLKNPYAE
;
A
#
# COMPACT_ATOMS: atom_id res chain seq x y z
N GLU A 1 -15.71 -7.52 -16.80
CA GLU A 1 -16.67 -6.41 -17.01
C GLU A 1 -16.87 -5.52 -15.78
N LYS A 2 -17.43 -5.98 -14.65
CA LYS A 2 -17.59 -5.10 -13.46
C LYS A 2 -16.28 -4.78 -12.74
N ASP A 3 -15.33 -5.71 -12.74
CA ASP A 3 -14.06 -5.56 -12.02
C ASP A 3 -13.12 -4.58 -12.74
N ASP A 4 -13.16 -4.52 -14.07
CA ASP A 4 -12.36 -3.58 -14.87
C ASP A 4 -12.72 -2.12 -14.55
N ALA A 5 -14.00 -1.85 -14.35
CA ALA A 5 -14.47 -0.53 -13.93
C ALA A 5 -13.97 -0.17 -12.53
N LEU A 6 -13.98 -1.14 -11.60
CA LEU A 6 -13.51 -0.94 -10.23
C LEU A 6 -12.00 -0.64 -10.19
N VAL A 7 -11.21 -1.36 -10.99
CA VAL A 7 -9.76 -1.11 -11.12
C VAL A 7 -9.51 0.25 -11.76
N LYS A 8 -10.26 0.62 -12.80
CA LYS A 8 -10.13 1.94 -13.44
C LYS A 8 -10.44 3.09 -12.47
N GLU A 9 -11.51 2.95 -11.69
CA GLU A 9 -11.87 3.94 -10.66
C GLU A 9 -10.80 4.04 -9.58
N LEU A 10 -10.21 2.91 -9.16
CA LEU A 10 -9.07 2.93 -8.23
C LEU A 10 -7.91 3.74 -8.81
N THR A 11 -7.51 3.46 -10.04
CA THR A 11 -6.41 4.18 -10.71
C THR A 11 -6.71 5.68 -10.82
N THR A 12 -7.96 6.07 -11.05
CA THR A 12 -8.37 7.49 -11.01
C THR A 12 -8.21 8.08 -9.61
N ASN A 13 -8.67 7.41 -8.56
CA ASN A 13 -8.54 7.90 -7.19
C ASN A 13 -7.07 8.06 -6.76
N LEU A 14 -6.20 7.14 -7.16
CA LEU A 14 -4.76 7.20 -6.90
C LEU A 14 -4.06 8.39 -7.58
N GLN A 15 -4.68 8.99 -8.61
CA GLN A 15 -4.18 10.21 -9.26
C GLN A 15 -4.67 11.50 -8.57
N LEU A 16 -5.72 11.43 -7.74
CA LEU A 16 -6.28 12.59 -7.06
C LEU A 16 -5.45 13.01 -5.84
N VAL A 17 -4.83 12.04 -5.17
CA VAL A 17 -4.02 12.27 -3.97
C VAL A 17 -2.83 11.32 -3.99
N GLU A 18 -1.67 11.86 -3.63
CA GLU A 18 -0.45 11.06 -3.55
C GLU A 18 -0.62 9.98 -2.49
N THR A 19 -0.57 8.72 -2.95
CA THR A 19 -0.89 7.55 -2.16
C THR A 19 0.27 6.56 -2.23
N ASP A 20 0.71 6.10 -1.07
CA ASP A 20 1.63 5.00 -0.92
C ASP A 20 0.93 3.68 -1.25
N MET A 21 1.20 3.15 -2.43
CA MET A 21 0.57 1.92 -2.93
C MET A 21 0.80 0.71 -2.03
N THR A 22 2.00 0.60 -1.42
CA THR A 22 2.36 -0.55 -0.58
C THR A 22 1.54 -0.52 0.70
N ILE A 23 1.52 0.64 1.37
CA ILE A 23 0.75 0.83 2.60
C ILE A 23 -0.75 0.74 2.30
N PHE A 24 -1.22 1.33 1.21
CA PHE A 24 -2.62 1.28 0.79
C PHE A 24 -3.15 -0.15 0.69
N PHE A 25 -2.52 -1.01 -0.12
CA PHE A 25 -2.98 -2.38 -0.29
C PHE A 25 -2.83 -3.21 0.99
N ARG A 26 -1.82 -2.91 1.83
CA ARG A 26 -1.66 -3.56 3.13
C ARG A 26 -2.77 -3.17 4.11
N LEU A 27 -3.13 -1.89 4.19
CA LEU A 27 -4.24 -1.40 5.02
C LEU A 27 -5.59 -1.91 4.50
N LEU A 28 -5.78 -1.96 3.17
CA LEU A 28 -6.98 -2.51 2.54
C LEU A 28 -7.22 -3.98 2.93
N SER A 29 -6.15 -4.76 3.12
CA SER A 29 -6.21 -6.15 3.57
C SER A 29 -6.72 -6.29 5.02
N ASN A 30 -6.57 -5.23 5.82
CA ASN A 30 -6.95 -5.19 7.23
C ASN A 30 -8.26 -4.45 7.50
N LEU A 31 -8.88 -3.89 6.46
CA LEU A 31 -10.10 -3.10 6.55
C LEU A 31 -11.29 -3.91 7.11
N ASN A 32 -12.04 -3.35 8.05
CA ASN A 32 -13.23 -3.98 8.64
C ASN A 32 -14.55 -3.34 8.20
N GLU A 33 -14.48 -2.15 7.61
CA GLU A 33 -15.62 -1.40 7.08
C GLU A 33 -15.14 -0.43 5.98
N PRO A 34 -15.99 -0.08 5.00
CA PRO A 34 -15.62 0.77 3.87
C PRO A 34 -15.52 2.25 4.25
N ASP A 35 -14.49 2.60 5.03
CA ASP A 35 -14.15 3.97 5.42
C ASP A 35 -12.69 4.28 5.11
N VAL A 36 -12.47 5.36 4.36
CA VAL A 36 -11.15 5.89 3.99
C VAL A 36 -10.35 6.36 5.20
N GLU A 37 -10.99 6.68 6.33
CA GLU A 37 -10.28 7.04 7.56
C GLU A 37 -9.31 5.93 8.01
N HIS A 38 -9.66 4.65 7.78
CA HIS A 38 -8.79 3.50 8.07
C HIS A 38 -7.59 3.38 7.12
N LEU A 39 -7.57 4.16 6.04
CA LEU A 39 -6.51 4.20 5.03
C LEU A 39 -5.65 5.46 5.13
N ARG A 40 -5.88 6.33 6.13
CA ARG A 40 -5.22 7.65 6.23
C ARG A 40 -3.70 7.60 6.11
N TYR A 41 -3.07 6.62 6.75
CA TYR A 41 -1.62 6.45 6.72
C TYR A 41 -1.04 6.05 5.35
N ALA A 42 -1.88 5.69 4.38
CA ALA A 42 -1.44 5.48 3.01
C ALA A 42 -1.29 6.80 2.23
N PHE A 43 -1.84 7.92 2.70
CA PHE A 43 -1.75 9.19 1.98
C PHE A 43 -0.59 10.03 2.50
N TYR A 44 0.16 10.66 1.59
CA TYR A 44 1.27 11.54 1.97
C TYR A 44 0.80 12.85 2.61
N ASN A 45 -0.41 13.30 2.25
CA ASN A 45 -1.04 14.48 2.83
C ASN A 45 -2.49 14.17 3.22
N GLU A 46 -2.71 14.00 4.52
CA GLU A 46 -4.01 13.65 5.10
C GLU A 46 -5.07 14.76 4.94
N GLU A 47 -4.66 16.02 4.79
CA GLU A 47 -5.59 17.15 4.63
C GLU A 47 -6.22 17.21 3.22
N THR A 48 -5.58 16.54 2.25
CA THR A 48 -5.99 16.58 0.84
C THR A 48 -6.77 15.34 0.38
N ILE A 49 -7.15 14.46 1.30
CA ILE A 49 -7.84 13.21 0.96
C ILE A 49 -9.20 13.52 0.31
N PRO A 50 -9.47 13.04 -0.91
CA PRO A 50 -10.79 13.11 -1.55
C PRO A 50 -11.76 12.12 -0.90
N VAL A 51 -12.23 12.43 0.30
CA VAL A 51 -12.99 11.51 1.17
C VAL A 51 -14.23 10.96 0.46
N MET A 52 -14.91 11.78 -0.34
CA MET A 52 -16.15 11.38 -1.02
C MET A 52 -15.87 10.34 -2.13
N GLU A 53 -14.87 10.58 -2.96
CA GLU A 53 -14.45 9.73 -4.07
C GLU A 53 -13.90 8.40 -3.56
N TRP A 54 -13.10 8.44 -2.51
CA TRP A 54 -12.53 7.25 -1.87
C TRP A 54 -13.61 6.40 -1.19
N ASN A 55 -14.49 7.00 -0.39
CA ASN A 55 -15.58 6.25 0.24
C ASN A 55 -16.57 5.70 -0.77
N LYS A 56 -16.79 6.39 -1.90
CA LYS A 56 -17.61 5.87 -3.00
C LYS A 56 -16.98 4.62 -3.61
N TRP A 57 -15.68 4.64 -3.89
CA TRP A 57 -14.96 3.48 -4.42
C TRP A 57 -14.90 2.34 -3.40
N LEU A 58 -14.56 2.62 -2.14
CA LEU A 58 -14.49 1.63 -1.07
C LEU A 58 -15.80 0.91 -0.86
N LYS A 59 -16.94 1.61 -0.89
CA LYS A 59 -18.26 0.97 -0.80
C LYS A 59 -18.52 0.00 -1.95
N LYS A 60 -18.12 0.35 -3.18
CA LYS A 60 -18.24 -0.55 -4.34
C LYS A 60 -17.34 -1.78 -4.18
N TRP A 61 -16.08 -1.58 -3.78
CA TRP A 61 -15.13 -2.66 -3.53
C TRP A 61 -15.61 -3.58 -2.42
N TRP A 62 -16.06 -3.03 -1.29
CA TRP A 62 -16.59 -3.76 -0.15
C TRP A 62 -17.80 -4.62 -0.53
N ASN A 63 -18.75 -4.06 -1.27
CA ASN A 63 -19.89 -4.82 -1.78
C ASN A 63 -19.46 -5.90 -2.77
N ARG A 64 -18.42 -5.65 -3.58
CA ARG A 64 -17.89 -6.64 -4.54
C ARG A 64 -17.24 -7.84 -3.84
N VAL A 65 -16.66 -7.64 -2.66
CA VAL A 65 -16.12 -8.72 -1.80
C VAL A 65 -17.12 -9.20 -0.74
N ASP A 66 -18.39 -8.77 -0.82
CA ASP A 66 -19.46 -9.08 0.13
C ASP A 66 -19.09 -8.78 1.60
N GLY A 67 -18.25 -7.76 1.82
CA GLY A 67 -17.69 -7.41 3.13
C GLY A 67 -16.71 -8.42 3.74
N HIS A 68 -16.33 -9.44 2.97
CA HIS A 68 -15.41 -10.50 3.39
C HIS A 68 -14.23 -10.59 2.42
N PRO A 69 -13.31 -9.60 2.42
CA PRO A 69 -12.09 -9.67 1.63
C PRO A 69 -11.26 -10.91 2.01
N ASP A 70 -10.67 -11.58 1.02
CA ASP A 70 -9.74 -12.70 1.26
C ASP A 70 -8.40 -12.16 1.78
N ARG A 71 -8.35 -11.94 3.09
CA ARG A 71 -7.19 -11.32 3.76
C ARG A 71 -5.94 -12.17 3.60
N ALA A 72 -6.07 -13.50 3.63
CA ALA A 72 -4.92 -14.38 3.49
C ALA A 72 -4.30 -14.24 2.09
N MET A 73 -5.13 -14.26 1.04
CA MET A 73 -4.67 -14.06 -0.33
C MET A 73 -4.08 -12.66 -0.53
N MET A 74 -4.72 -11.63 0.04
CA MET A 74 -4.24 -10.25 -0.04
C MET A 74 -2.90 -10.07 0.68
N LEU A 75 -2.71 -10.58 1.90
CA LEU A 75 -1.45 -10.47 2.64
C LEU A 75 -0.30 -11.23 1.97
N ALA A 76 -0.60 -12.35 1.30
CA ALA A 76 0.37 -13.12 0.52
C ALA A 76 0.77 -12.44 -0.80
N SER A 77 -0.06 -11.52 -1.31
CA SER A 77 0.14 -10.83 -2.60
C SER A 77 0.59 -9.37 -2.44
N ASN A 78 0.30 -8.75 -1.29
CA ASN A 78 0.59 -7.34 -1.00
C ASN A 78 1.79 -7.27 -0.05
N PRO A 79 2.98 -6.87 -0.54
CA PRO A 79 4.18 -6.84 0.29
C PRO A 79 4.04 -5.80 1.39
N LYS A 80 4.60 -6.09 2.57
CA LYS A 80 4.80 -5.13 3.64
C LYS A 80 6.04 -4.27 3.39
N TYR A 81 7.04 -4.85 2.74
CA TYR A 81 8.33 -4.22 2.50
C TYR A 81 8.63 -4.13 1.00
N VAL A 82 8.93 -2.91 0.55
CA VAL A 82 9.39 -2.61 -0.82
C VAL A 82 10.64 -1.74 -0.71
N LEU A 83 11.64 -2.02 -1.55
CA LEU A 83 12.85 -1.22 -1.61
C LEU A 83 12.53 0.16 -2.19
N ARG A 84 12.43 1.17 -1.32
CA ARG A 84 12.24 2.56 -1.75
C ARG A 84 13.59 3.17 -2.13
N ASN A 85 13.58 4.13 -3.04
CA ASN A 85 14.80 4.81 -3.50
C ASN A 85 15.62 5.42 -2.35
N TRP A 86 14.97 6.00 -1.34
CA TRP A 86 15.69 6.56 -0.19
C TRP A 86 16.36 5.48 0.68
N MET A 87 15.78 4.27 0.76
CA MET A 87 16.39 3.13 1.48
C MET A 87 17.63 2.65 0.73
N ALA A 88 17.53 2.56 -0.61
CA ALA A 88 18.68 2.25 -1.45
C ALA A 88 19.78 3.31 -1.31
N GLN A 89 19.42 4.60 -1.26
CA GLN A 89 20.38 5.69 -1.05
C GLN A 89 21.07 5.57 0.31
N LEU A 90 20.32 5.26 1.38
CA LEU A 90 20.89 5.08 2.73
C LEU A 90 21.91 3.93 2.77
N ALA A 91 21.66 2.85 2.02
CA ALA A 91 22.62 1.76 1.85
C ALA A 91 23.86 2.16 1.03
N ILE A 92 23.69 2.98 -0.02
CA ILE A 92 24.79 3.50 -0.83
C ILE A 92 25.69 4.42 0.02
N ASP A 93 25.09 5.37 0.74
CA ASP A 93 25.81 6.34 1.57
C ASP A 93 26.59 5.66 2.72
N ALA A 94 26.08 4.55 3.25
CA ALA A 94 26.78 3.72 4.23
C ALA A 94 27.94 2.94 3.59
N ALA A 95 27.71 2.34 2.43
CA ALA A 95 28.72 1.58 1.70
C ALA A 95 29.90 2.45 1.23
N GLU A 96 29.66 3.71 0.89
CA GLU A 96 30.73 4.70 0.59
C GLU A 96 31.63 4.98 1.80
N LYS A 97 31.13 4.74 3.02
CA LYS A 97 31.89 4.82 4.28
C LYS A 97 32.41 3.45 4.71
N GLU A 98 32.46 2.49 3.78
CA GLU A 98 32.86 1.09 4.00
C GLU A 98 31.94 0.29 4.95
N ASP A 99 30.74 0.80 5.24
CA ASP A 99 29.72 0.10 6.04
C ASP A 99 28.67 -0.57 5.14
N TYR A 100 28.82 -1.87 4.94
CA TYR A 100 27.91 -2.68 4.14
C TYR A 100 26.75 -3.29 4.95
N THR A 101 26.66 -3.03 6.26
CA THR A 101 25.65 -3.65 7.13
C THR A 101 24.23 -3.27 6.72
N VAL A 102 24.00 -2.00 6.38
CA VAL A 102 22.70 -1.50 5.90
C VAL A 102 22.25 -2.25 4.64
N ALA A 103 23.13 -2.44 3.67
CA ALA A 103 22.82 -3.16 2.44
C ALA A 103 22.45 -4.62 2.73
N GLN A 104 23.16 -5.26 3.67
CA GLN A 104 22.87 -6.62 4.11
C GLN A 104 21.51 -6.73 4.83
N GLU A 105 21.19 -5.78 5.71
CA GLU A 105 19.90 -5.73 6.41
C GLU A 105 18.72 -5.56 5.45
N LEU A 106 18.85 -4.63 4.49
CA LEU A 106 17.85 -4.45 3.44
C LEU A 106 17.70 -5.72 2.60
N TYR A 107 18.80 -6.39 2.26
CA TYR A 107 18.78 -7.65 1.51
C TYR A 107 18.04 -8.76 2.27
N GLU A 108 18.32 -8.96 3.55
CA GLU A 108 17.64 -9.99 4.36
C GLU A 108 16.14 -9.68 4.52
N LEU A 109 15.79 -8.41 4.73
CA LEU A 109 14.40 -7.98 4.85
C LEU A 109 13.61 -8.18 3.54
N LEU A 110 14.24 -7.94 2.39
CA LEU A 110 13.62 -8.12 1.07
C LEU A 110 13.50 -9.59 0.62
N LYS A 111 14.15 -10.54 1.31
CA LYS A 111 13.91 -11.98 1.05
C LYS A 111 12.49 -12.41 1.45
N ASN A 112 11.90 -11.75 2.44
CA ASN A 112 10.58 -12.06 2.96
C ASN A 112 9.66 -10.83 2.94
N PRO A 113 9.38 -10.24 1.76
CA PRO A 113 8.73 -8.92 1.68
C PRO A 113 7.26 -8.95 2.10
N TYR A 114 6.64 -10.14 2.18
CA TYR A 114 5.25 -10.35 2.58
C TYR A 114 5.08 -10.73 4.07
N ALA A 115 6.18 -11.08 4.74
CA ALA A 115 6.14 -11.51 6.14
C ALA A 115 5.70 -10.37 7.06
N GLU A 116 4.98 -10.72 8.14
CA GLU A 116 4.55 -9.79 9.19
C GLU A 116 5.65 -9.46 10.18
#